data_AF-A0A839VL68-F1
#
_entry.id   AF-A0A839VL68-F1
#
_cell.length_a   1.000
_cell.length_b   1.000
_cell.length_c   1.000
_cell.angle_alpha   90.00
_cell.angle_beta   90.00
_cell.angle_gamma   90.00
#
_symmetry.space_group_name_H-M   'P 1'
#
loop_
_entity.id
_entity.type
_entity.pdbx_description
1 polymer ?
#
loop_
_entity_poly.entity_id
_entity_poly.type
_entity_poly.pdbx_seq_one_letter_code
_entity_poly.pdbx_strand_id
1 'polypeptide(L)'
;MQLDQPLSDEEFDELDDFLLSDRCAEDAMTMDTLHGFLTALVIGPQEVLMAEWLPRVWGSKPEDTPKFKTPKEAERITGLIARSMNEIAITLEVAPKEYEPLFCEHEHEGKSLLDGEAWTWGFWEGIQLRAKEWDPIFHSNLADLMRPIYLLGSDELDEADGALVDDPVKLHKLAVEVESAIPHIYRYWLPHRKSAVETVQRDGPKIGRNDDCPCGSGKKYKKCCGAESD
;
A
#
# COMPACT_ATOMS: atom_id res chain seq x y z
N MET A 1 20.85 -6.02 -6.33
CA MET A 1 20.06 -4.84 -5.92
C MET A 1 20.15 -4.80 -4.40
N GLN A 2 20.74 -3.76 -3.83
CA GLN A 2 20.71 -3.52 -2.37
C GLN A 2 19.34 -2.92 -2.08
N LEU A 3 18.45 -3.73 -1.53
CA LEU A 3 17.03 -3.39 -1.33
C LEU A 3 16.78 -2.68 0.01
N ASP A 4 17.81 -2.60 0.83
CA ASP A 4 17.84 -2.24 2.24
C ASP A 4 18.44 -0.85 2.49
N GLN A 5 18.91 -0.17 1.44
CA GLN A 5 19.41 1.20 1.53
C GLN A 5 18.33 2.20 1.12
N PRO A 6 18.09 3.25 1.94
CA PRO A 6 17.29 4.41 1.56
C PRO A 6 17.71 4.97 0.21
N LEU A 7 16.79 5.67 -0.47
CA LEU A 7 17.17 6.41 -1.67
C LEU A 7 18.12 7.55 -1.29
N SER A 8 19.14 7.81 -2.11
CA SER A 8 19.86 9.07 -2.03
C SER A 8 19.04 10.19 -2.70
N ASP A 9 19.34 11.45 -2.41
CA ASP A 9 18.69 12.61 -3.04
C ASP A 9 18.68 12.51 -4.58
N GLU A 10 19.79 12.13 -5.21
CA GLU A 10 19.86 11.95 -6.67
C GLU A 10 18.92 10.85 -7.20
N GLU A 11 18.67 9.81 -6.39
CA GLU A 11 17.78 8.70 -6.76
C GLU A 11 16.32 9.04 -6.51
N PHE A 12 16.06 9.85 -5.48
CA PHE A 12 14.75 10.43 -5.22
C PHE A 12 14.35 11.35 -6.39
N ASP A 13 15.23 12.29 -6.76
CA ASP A 13 15.01 13.21 -7.89
C ASP A 13 14.83 12.44 -9.21
N GLU A 14 15.62 11.37 -9.44
CA GLU A 14 15.47 10.50 -10.62
C GLU A 14 14.06 9.88 -10.71
N LEU A 15 13.52 9.42 -9.58
CA LEU A 15 12.19 8.82 -9.53
C LEU A 15 11.09 9.88 -9.68
N ASP A 16 11.19 11.01 -8.97
CA ASP A 16 10.22 12.10 -9.03
C ASP A 16 10.11 12.69 -10.44
N ASP A 17 11.26 13.00 -11.08
CA ASP A 17 11.31 13.47 -12.46
C ASP A 17 10.70 12.47 -13.44
N PHE A 18 10.87 11.17 -13.20
CA PHE A 18 10.28 10.13 -14.04
C PHE A 18 8.75 10.10 -13.89
N LEU A 19 8.25 10.11 -12.65
CA LEU A 19 6.82 10.09 -12.36
C LEU A 19 6.10 11.31 -12.97
N LEU A 20 6.73 12.48 -12.93
CA LEU A 20 6.20 13.74 -13.48
C LEU A 20 6.40 13.91 -15.00
N SER A 21 7.09 12.98 -15.66
CA SER A 21 7.39 13.11 -17.10
C SER A 21 6.18 12.82 -17.99
N ASP A 22 6.23 13.33 -19.23
CA ASP A 22 5.26 13.07 -20.31
C ASP A 22 5.18 11.59 -20.79
N ARG A 23 5.90 10.71 -20.09
CA ARG A 23 6.01 9.28 -20.36
C ARG A 23 5.05 8.48 -19.50
N CYS A 24 4.58 9.05 -18.39
CA CYS A 24 3.55 8.51 -17.51
C CYS A 24 2.17 9.01 -17.94
N ALA A 25 1.10 8.39 -17.44
CA ALA A 25 -0.25 8.92 -17.64
C ALA A 25 -0.44 10.23 -16.87
N GLU A 26 -1.42 11.05 -17.26
CA GLU A 26 -1.71 12.33 -16.57
C GLU A 26 -2.13 12.13 -15.11
N ASP A 27 -2.70 10.97 -14.78
CA ASP A 27 -3.13 10.54 -13.45
C ASP A 27 -2.16 9.53 -12.80
N ALA A 28 -0.91 9.47 -13.27
CA ALA A 28 0.14 8.72 -12.59
C ALA A 28 0.44 9.34 -11.21
N MET A 29 0.87 8.51 -10.26
CA MET A 29 1.18 8.98 -8.92
C MET A 29 2.42 9.88 -8.94
N THR A 30 2.32 11.04 -8.28
CA THR A 30 3.46 11.86 -7.87
C THR A 30 4.25 11.19 -6.74
N MET A 31 5.43 11.69 -6.39
CA MET A 31 6.27 11.04 -5.36
C MET A 31 5.62 11.02 -3.96
N ASP A 32 4.97 12.09 -3.54
CA ASP A 32 4.18 12.18 -2.29
C ASP A 32 2.97 11.23 -2.29
N THR A 33 2.24 11.19 -3.41
CA THR A 33 1.14 10.24 -3.63
C THR A 33 1.62 8.79 -3.54
N LEU A 34 2.71 8.46 -4.25
CA LEU A 34 3.32 7.13 -4.23
C LEU A 34 3.72 6.75 -2.81
N HIS A 35 4.33 7.68 -2.07
CA HIS A 35 4.75 7.42 -0.69
C HIS A 35 3.55 7.08 0.21
N GLY A 36 2.43 7.81 0.10
CA GLY A 36 1.20 7.48 0.82
C GLY A 36 0.61 6.12 0.43
N PHE A 37 0.57 5.83 -0.87
CA PHE A 37 0.12 4.54 -1.40
C PHE A 37 0.94 3.38 -0.87
N LEU A 38 2.28 3.46 -0.98
CA LEU A 38 3.19 2.44 -0.46
C LEU A 38 3.04 2.28 1.06
N THR A 39 2.81 3.37 1.80
CA THR A 39 2.58 3.31 3.25
C THR A 39 1.36 2.47 3.59
N ALA A 40 0.22 2.67 2.90
CA ALA A 40 -0.97 1.86 3.09
C ALA A 40 -0.71 0.36 2.81
N LEU A 41 0.06 0.04 1.77
CA LEU A 41 0.45 -1.35 1.46
C LEU A 41 1.34 -1.96 2.56
N VAL A 42 2.25 -1.17 3.11
CA VAL A 42 3.19 -1.60 4.17
C VAL A 42 2.48 -1.85 5.49
N ILE A 43 1.53 -0.99 5.89
CA ILE A 43 0.90 -1.08 7.21
C ILE A 43 -0.46 -1.78 7.21
N GLY A 44 -0.99 -2.06 6.02
CA GLY A 44 -2.33 -2.58 5.85
C GLY A 44 -2.57 -3.99 6.38
N PRO A 45 -3.86 -4.37 6.50
CA PRO A 45 -4.33 -5.62 7.09
C PRO A 45 -3.95 -6.87 6.28
N GLN A 46 -3.69 -6.72 4.98
CA GLN A 46 -3.35 -7.82 4.10
C GLN A 46 -2.33 -7.38 3.06
N GLU A 47 -1.34 -8.23 2.83
CA GLU A 47 -0.35 -8.04 1.77
C GLU A 47 -1.01 -8.00 0.38
N VAL A 48 -0.51 -7.10 -0.47
CA VAL A 48 -0.91 -6.95 -1.87
C VAL A 48 0.30 -7.29 -2.74
N LEU A 49 0.10 -8.13 -3.76
CA LEU A 49 1.20 -8.56 -4.62
C LEU A 49 1.64 -7.41 -5.53
N MET A 50 2.94 -7.31 -5.82
CA MET A 50 3.50 -6.28 -6.71
C MET A 50 2.83 -6.25 -8.09
N ALA A 51 2.48 -7.41 -8.64
CA ALA A 51 1.76 -7.48 -9.92
C ALA A 51 0.37 -6.83 -9.88
N GLU A 52 -0.21 -6.65 -8.69
CA GLU A 52 -1.51 -6.02 -8.49
C GLU A 52 -1.37 -4.51 -8.20
N TRP A 53 -0.44 -4.10 -7.34
CA TRP A 53 -0.32 -2.70 -6.94
C TRP A 53 0.56 -1.86 -7.87
N LEU A 54 1.60 -2.43 -8.50
CA LEU A 54 2.52 -1.65 -9.33
C LEU A 54 1.83 -0.98 -10.54
N PRO A 55 0.87 -1.61 -11.24
CA PRO A 55 0.14 -0.94 -12.31
C PRO A 55 -0.59 0.33 -11.86
N ARG A 56 -1.05 0.40 -10.60
CA ARG A 56 -1.77 1.55 -10.06
C ARG A 56 -0.91 2.79 -9.89
N VAL A 57 0.41 2.63 -9.82
CA VAL A 57 1.35 3.75 -9.76
C VAL A 57 1.33 4.55 -11.06
N TRP A 58 1.04 3.90 -12.18
CA TRP A 58 1.19 4.47 -13.52
C TRP A 58 -0.06 5.13 -14.06
N GLY A 59 -1.21 4.94 -13.41
CA GLY A 59 -2.51 5.49 -13.80
C GLY A 59 -3.66 4.61 -13.34
N SER A 60 -4.89 5.13 -13.49
CA SER A 60 -6.11 4.43 -13.08
C SER A 60 -6.53 3.31 -14.04
N LYS A 61 -6.07 3.32 -15.30
CA LYS A 61 -6.49 2.35 -16.32
C LYS A 61 -5.48 1.21 -16.47
N PRO A 62 -5.94 -0.02 -16.79
CA PRO A 62 -5.04 -1.16 -17.01
C PRO A 62 -4.01 -0.96 -18.12
N GLU A 63 -4.31 -0.13 -19.12
CA GLU A 63 -3.41 0.22 -20.22
C GLU A 63 -2.37 1.29 -19.88
N ASP A 64 -2.54 2.01 -18.76
CA ASP A 64 -1.64 3.07 -18.33
C ASP A 64 -0.33 2.44 -17.89
N THR A 65 0.65 2.51 -18.80
CA THR A 65 1.98 1.96 -18.61
C THR A 65 2.99 2.99 -19.07
N PRO A 66 4.05 3.26 -18.28
CA PRO A 66 4.97 4.32 -18.60
C PRO A 66 5.84 3.91 -19.79
N LYS A 67 6.15 4.88 -20.64
CA LYS A 67 6.95 4.65 -21.86
C LYS A 67 8.43 4.55 -21.52
N PHE A 68 8.91 3.37 -21.09
CA PHE A 68 10.34 3.12 -20.83
C PHE A 68 11.20 3.19 -22.12
N LYS A 69 12.39 3.81 -22.04
CA LYS A 69 13.39 3.88 -23.10
C LYS A 69 14.04 2.52 -23.32
N THR A 70 14.27 1.79 -22.22
CA THR A 70 14.91 0.47 -22.24
C THR A 70 14.38 -0.42 -21.12
N PRO A 71 14.50 -1.76 -21.24
CA PRO A 71 14.19 -2.67 -20.13
C PRO A 71 14.98 -2.38 -18.85
N LYS A 72 16.24 -1.91 -18.98
CA LYS A 72 17.08 -1.56 -17.83
C LYS A 72 16.56 -0.35 -17.06
N GLU A 73 15.97 0.62 -17.75
CA GLU A 73 15.34 1.77 -17.11
C GLU A 73 14.06 1.34 -16.38
N ALA A 74 13.27 0.44 -16.96
CA ALA A 74 12.11 -0.14 -16.29
C ALA A 74 12.51 -0.86 -14.98
N GLU A 75 13.58 -1.67 -15.04
CA GLU A 75 14.15 -2.32 -13.85
C GLU A 75 14.66 -1.30 -12.82
N ARG A 76 15.31 -0.22 -13.27
CA ARG A 76 15.84 0.84 -12.41
C ARG A 76 14.72 1.55 -11.66
N ILE A 77 13.74 2.10 -12.38
CA ILE A 77 12.61 2.84 -11.79
C ILE A 77 11.80 1.94 -10.85
N THR A 78 11.47 0.72 -11.29
CA THR A 78 10.75 -0.25 -10.43
C THR A 78 11.56 -0.60 -9.17
N GLY A 79 12.89 -0.69 -9.29
CA GLY A 79 13.79 -0.91 -8.16
C GLY A 79 13.82 0.26 -7.16
N LEU A 80 13.71 1.51 -7.63
CA LEU A 80 13.61 2.70 -6.77
C LEU A 80 12.29 2.72 -5.99
N ILE A 81 11.18 2.37 -6.63
CA ILE A 81 9.87 2.24 -5.97
C ILE A 81 9.92 1.15 -4.89
N ALA A 82 10.47 -0.02 -5.22
CA ALA A 82 10.59 -1.11 -4.26
C ALA A 82 11.48 -0.76 -3.06
N ARG A 83 12.58 -0.02 -3.28
CA ARG A 83 13.43 0.49 -2.19
C ARG A 83 12.70 1.51 -1.32
N SER A 84 11.91 2.40 -1.92
CA SER A 84 11.06 3.35 -1.17
C SER A 84 10.07 2.62 -0.25
N MET A 85 9.43 1.56 -0.76
CA MET A 85 8.54 0.72 0.04
C MET A 85 9.27 0.03 1.20
N ASN A 86 10.48 -0.48 0.96
CA ASN A 86 11.29 -1.13 1.99
C ASN A 86 11.77 -0.13 3.05
N GLU A 87 12.12 1.09 2.66
CA GLU A 87 12.50 2.16 3.58
C GLU A 87 11.36 2.49 4.54
N ILE A 88 10.12 2.63 4.03
CA ILE A 88 8.92 2.82 4.85
C ILE A 88 8.75 1.64 5.83
N ALA A 89 8.87 0.41 5.34
CA ALA A 89 8.73 -0.80 6.16
C ALA A 89 9.78 -0.87 7.28
N ILE A 90 11.05 -0.63 6.97
CA ILE A 90 12.15 -0.64 7.94
C ILE A 90 11.97 0.47 8.97
N THR A 91 11.60 1.68 8.54
CA THR A 91 11.40 2.83 9.43
C THR A 91 10.29 2.55 10.44
N LEU A 92 9.16 2.02 9.99
CA LEU A 92 8.04 1.66 10.87
C LEU A 92 8.34 0.46 11.77
N GLU A 93 9.17 -0.49 11.32
CA GLU A 93 9.60 -1.61 12.14
C GLU A 93 10.58 -1.18 13.26
N VAL A 94 11.59 -0.40 12.91
CA VAL A 94 12.71 -0.07 13.81
C VAL A 94 12.42 1.16 14.68
N ALA A 95 11.85 2.20 14.08
CA ALA A 95 11.67 3.50 14.71
C ALA A 95 10.33 4.15 14.29
N PRO A 96 9.17 3.54 14.61
CA PRO A 96 7.86 4.01 14.16
C PRO A 96 7.48 5.42 14.64
N LYS A 97 8.22 6.02 15.58
CA LYS A 97 8.01 7.40 16.02
C LYS A 97 8.76 8.44 15.19
N GLU A 98 9.75 7.99 14.41
CA GLU A 98 10.57 8.81 13.51
C GLU A 98 10.05 8.70 12.06
N TYR A 99 8.93 8.00 11.86
CA TYR A 99 8.31 7.93 10.55
C TYR A 99 7.62 9.27 10.24
N GLU A 100 7.99 9.87 9.11
CA GLU A 100 7.42 11.11 8.60
C GLU A 100 6.78 10.86 7.23
N PRO A 101 5.48 11.17 7.05
CA PRO A 101 4.87 11.22 5.72
C PRO A 101 5.56 12.24 4.83
N LEU A 102 5.79 11.88 3.55
CA LEU A 102 6.24 12.83 2.54
C LEU A 102 5.12 13.79 2.13
N PHE A 103 4.90 14.82 2.95
CA PHE A 103 3.96 15.90 2.66
C PHE A 103 4.65 17.05 1.92
N CYS A 104 3.90 17.72 1.05
CA CYS A 104 4.35 18.96 0.44
C CYS A 104 4.23 20.11 1.45
N GLU A 105 5.09 21.12 1.33
CA GLU A 105 4.98 22.36 2.10
C GLU A 105 4.65 23.54 1.19
N HIS A 106 3.78 24.43 1.66
CA HIS A 106 3.49 25.69 0.98
C HIS A 106 3.41 26.85 1.96
N GLU A 107 3.73 28.06 1.46
CA GLU A 107 3.61 29.27 2.26
C GLU A 107 2.16 29.80 2.22
N HIS A 108 1.58 30.01 3.40
CA HIS A 108 0.28 30.65 3.57
C HIS A 108 0.37 31.72 4.66
N GLU A 109 0.11 32.97 4.29
CA GLU A 109 0.18 34.13 5.21
C GLU A 109 1.50 34.23 6.01
N GLY A 110 2.64 33.90 5.37
CA GLY A 110 3.97 33.94 5.98
C GLY A 110 4.26 32.79 6.96
N LYS A 111 3.46 31.71 6.93
CA LYS A 111 3.70 30.45 7.65
C LYS A 111 3.86 29.32 6.65
N SER A 112 4.77 28.38 6.93
CA SER A 112 4.81 27.11 6.19
C SER A 112 3.70 26.21 6.71
N LEU A 113 2.87 25.70 5.81
CA LEU A 113 1.80 24.74 6.07
C LEU A 113 2.09 23.44 5.33
N LEU A 114 1.81 22.33 6.00
CA LEU A 114 1.81 20.99 5.41
C LEU A 114 0.58 20.80 4.53
N ASP A 115 0.79 20.25 3.35
CA ASP A 115 -0.22 19.74 2.43
C ASP A 115 -0.09 18.21 2.36
N GLY A 116 -1.09 17.54 2.95
CA GLY A 116 -1.17 16.09 2.99
C GLY A 116 -2.21 15.50 2.03
N GLU A 117 -2.82 16.29 1.15
CA GLU A 117 -3.92 15.82 0.29
C GLU A 117 -3.44 14.72 -0.67
N ALA A 118 -2.40 14.99 -1.46
CA ALA A 118 -1.85 14.03 -2.43
C ALA A 118 -1.39 12.72 -1.76
N TRP A 119 -0.65 12.84 -0.65
CA TRP A 119 -0.21 11.69 0.13
C TRP A 119 -1.40 10.88 0.65
N THR A 120 -2.43 11.55 1.17
CA THR A 120 -3.58 10.87 1.76
C THR A 120 -4.46 10.23 0.69
N TRP A 121 -4.60 10.86 -0.47
CA TRP A 121 -5.23 10.25 -1.64
C TRP A 121 -4.51 8.96 -2.04
N GLY A 122 -3.18 8.98 -2.14
CA GLY A 122 -2.38 7.77 -2.37
C GLY A 122 -2.62 6.69 -1.30
N PHE A 123 -2.62 7.06 -0.02
CA PHE A 123 -2.91 6.14 1.08
C PHE A 123 -4.31 5.53 0.95
N TRP A 124 -5.32 6.35 0.61
CA TRP A 124 -6.69 5.92 0.40
C TRP A 124 -6.81 4.94 -0.78
N GLU A 125 -6.12 5.19 -1.89
CA GLU A 125 -6.03 4.25 -3.03
C GLU A 125 -5.44 2.90 -2.61
N GLY A 126 -4.47 2.91 -1.69
CA GLY A 126 -3.92 1.69 -1.10
C GLY A 126 -4.92 0.94 -0.22
N ILE A 127 -5.78 1.67 0.53
CA ILE A 127 -6.91 1.08 1.26
C ILE A 127 -7.85 0.36 0.29
N GLN A 128 -8.17 0.97 -0.85
CA GLN A 128 -9.15 0.44 -1.81
C GLN A 128 -8.78 -0.95 -2.34
N LEU A 129 -7.49 -1.29 -2.44
CA LEU A 129 -7.06 -2.63 -2.86
C LEU A 129 -7.52 -3.73 -1.90
N ARG A 130 -7.75 -3.40 -0.62
CA ARG A 130 -8.22 -4.32 0.42
C ARG A 130 -9.32 -3.70 1.28
N ALA A 131 -10.24 -2.94 0.67
CA ALA A 131 -11.23 -2.13 1.40
C ALA A 131 -11.99 -2.91 2.49
N LYS A 132 -12.44 -4.13 2.16
CA LYS A 132 -13.13 -5.01 3.11
C LYS A 132 -12.27 -5.40 4.32
N GLU A 133 -10.97 -5.61 4.12
CA GLU A 133 -10.06 -6.01 5.19
C GLU A 133 -9.68 -4.81 6.07
N TRP A 134 -9.77 -3.60 5.54
CA TRP A 134 -9.57 -2.37 6.30
C TRP A 134 -10.79 -2.01 7.18
N ASP A 135 -12.01 -2.40 6.79
CA ASP A 135 -13.27 -2.10 7.49
C ASP A 135 -13.24 -2.20 9.04
N PRO A 136 -12.60 -3.21 9.66
CA PRO A 136 -12.57 -3.32 11.13
C PRO A 136 -11.96 -2.12 11.85
N ILE A 137 -10.96 -1.41 11.28
CA ILE A 137 -10.31 -0.29 11.99
C ILE A 137 -11.26 0.91 12.12
N PHE A 138 -12.15 1.12 11.14
CA PHE A 138 -13.17 2.18 11.16
C PHE A 138 -14.27 1.96 12.22
N HIS A 139 -14.34 0.75 12.77
CA HIS A 139 -15.27 0.38 13.84
C HIS A 139 -14.54 0.15 15.19
N SER A 140 -13.25 0.48 15.25
CA SER A 140 -12.40 0.30 16.43
C SER A 140 -12.25 1.59 17.24
N ASN A 141 -11.48 1.52 18.32
CA ASN A 141 -11.06 2.71 19.09
C ASN A 141 -10.10 3.63 18.31
N LEU A 142 -9.68 3.26 17.10
CA LEU A 142 -8.88 4.10 16.20
C LEU A 142 -9.71 4.73 15.07
N ALA A 143 -11.04 4.59 15.08
CA ALA A 143 -11.91 5.16 14.04
C ALA A 143 -11.67 6.67 13.84
N ASP A 144 -11.50 7.42 14.94
CA ASP A 144 -11.22 8.85 14.89
C ASP A 144 -9.86 9.17 14.24
N LEU A 145 -8.87 8.28 14.36
CA LEU A 145 -7.57 8.44 13.69
C LEU A 145 -7.63 8.19 12.19
N MET A 146 -8.64 7.46 11.71
CA MET A 146 -8.89 7.28 10.28
C MET A 146 -9.66 8.44 9.66
N ARG A 147 -10.29 9.29 10.47
CA ARG A 147 -11.14 10.38 9.97
C ARG A 147 -10.34 11.42 9.16
N PRO A 148 -9.15 11.89 9.58
CA PRO A 148 -8.33 12.79 8.76
C PRO A 148 -7.92 12.15 7.43
N ILE A 149 -7.64 10.84 7.43
CA ILE A 149 -7.29 10.09 6.21
C ILE A 149 -8.48 10.08 5.23
N TYR A 150 -9.68 9.82 5.74
CA TYR A 150 -10.90 9.90 4.92
C TYR A 150 -11.14 11.32 4.40
N LEU A 151 -11.02 12.35 5.26
CA LEU A 151 -11.30 13.73 4.88
C LEU A 151 -10.35 14.27 3.80
N LEU A 152 -9.07 13.94 3.86
CA LEU A 152 -8.07 14.42 2.89
C LEU A 152 -7.95 13.53 1.65
N GLY A 153 -8.26 12.23 1.74
CA GLY A 153 -8.00 11.27 0.66
C GLY A 153 -9.22 10.77 -0.11
N SER A 154 -10.44 10.97 0.40
CA SER A 154 -11.66 10.50 -0.26
C SER A 154 -12.21 11.54 -1.24
N ASP A 155 -12.54 11.10 -2.46
CA ASP A 155 -13.22 11.92 -3.47
C ASP A 155 -14.72 12.15 -3.16
N GLU A 156 -15.27 11.41 -2.19
CA GLU A 156 -16.68 11.48 -1.81
C GLU A 156 -16.82 12.09 -0.41
N LEU A 157 -16.95 13.41 -0.34
CA LEU A 157 -17.26 14.16 0.88
C LEU A 157 -18.67 14.74 0.83
N ASP A 158 -19.38 14.70 1.95
CA ASP A 158 -20.64 15.43 2.10
C ASP A 158 -20.40 16.92 2.41
N GLU A 159 -21.47 17.73 2.48
CA GLU A 159 -21.35 19.16 2.74
C GLU A 159 -20.70 19.48 4.11
N ALA A 160 -20.97 18.65 5.12
CA ALA A 160 -20.41 18.86 6.45
C ALA A 160 -18.91 18.56 6.48
N ASP A 161 -18.49 17.51 5.78
CA ASP A 161 -17.10 17.11 5.65
C ASP A 161 -16.31 18.04 4.72
N GLY A 162 -16.91 18.51 3.63
CA GLY A 162 -16.33 19.53 2.77
C GLY A 162 -15.98 20.82 3.54
N ALA A 163 -16.81 21.22 4.50
CA ALA A 163 -16.53 22.37 5.35
C ALA A 163 -15.36 22.16 6.35
N LEU A 164 -14.86 20.93 6.50
CA LEU A 164 -13.68 20.62 7.31
C LEU A 164 -12.37 20.69 6.52
N VAL A 165 -12.44 20.74 5.19
CA VAL A 165 -11.29 20.75 4.28
C VAL A 165 -11.26 21.98 3.36
N ASP A 166 -12.08 23.00 3.65
CA ASP A 166 -12.25 24.21 2.82
C ASP A 166 -11.19 25.30 3.05
N ASP A 167 -10.22 25.08 3.95
CA ASP A 167 -9.26 26.07 4.39
C ASP A 167 -7.85 25.47 4.59
N PRO A 168 -6.77 26.11 4.10
CA PRO A 168 -5.40 25.60 4.21
C PRO A 168 -4.93 25.32 5.64
N VAL A 169 -5.39 26.08 6.63
CA VAL A 169 -5.01 25.85 8.03
C VAL A 169 -5.73 24.61 8.59
N LYS A 170 -6.97 24.34 8.15
CA LYS A 170 -7.67 23.08 8.48
C LYS A 170 -6.98 21.88 7.84
N LEU A 171 -6.61 21.99 6.56
CA LEU A 171 -5.86 20.94 5.84
C LEU A 171 -4.54 20.63 6.54
N HIS A 172 -3.78 21.66 6.90
CA HIS A 172 -2.54 21.50 7.66
C HIS A 172 -2.75 20.76 8.99
N LYS A 173 -3.80 21.13 9.73
CA LYS A 173 -4.12 20.45 10.99
C LYS A 173 -4.45 18.97 10.77
N LEU A 174 -5.24 18.65 9.74
CA LEU A 174 -5.56 17.27 9.39
C LEU A 174 -4.30 16.49 8.98
N ALA A 175 -3.37 17.10 8.23
CA ALA A 175 -2.11 16.47 7.86
C ALA A 175 -1.27 16.10 9.10
N VAL A 176 -1.17 17.00 10.08
CA VAL A 176 -0.49 16.71 11.38
C VAL A 176 -1.18 15.57 12.14
N GLU A 177 -2.52 15.51 12.09
CA GLU A 177 -3.28 14.41 12.68
C GLU A 177 -3.03 13.08 11.94
N VAL A 178 -2.91 13.08 10.60
CA VAL A 178 -2.53 11.92 9.79
C VAL A 178 -1.13 11.42 10.17
N GLU A 179 -0.13 12.30 10.20
CA GLU A 179 1.24 11.98 10.62
C GLU A 179 1.25 11.27 11.98
N SER A 180 0.54 11.85 12.95
CA SER A 180 0.43 11.30 14.30
C SER A 180 -0.30 9.94 14.33
N ALA A 181 -1.21 9.67 13.38
CA ALA A 181 -2.03 8.46 13.34
C ALA A 181 -1.28 7.24 12.80
N ILE A 182 -0.37 7.40 11.83
CA ILE A 182 0.27 6.27 11.11
C ILE A 182 0.89 5.23 12.05
N PRO A 183 1.68 5.60 13.09
CA PRO A 183 2.28 4.62 13.98
C PRO A 183 1.25 3.83 14.81
N HIS A 184 0.05 4.37 15.02
CA HIS A 184 -1.04 3.69 15.72
C HIS A 184 -1.77 2.71 14.80
N ILE A 185 -2.03 3.12 13.55
CA ILE A 185 -2.62 2.27 12.52
C ILE A 185 -1.71 1.07 12.23
N TYR A 186 -0.41 1.30 12.10
CA TYR A 186 0.58 0.24 11.95
C TYR A 186 0.53 -0.77 13.10
N ARG A 187 0.55 -0.30 14.35
CA ARG A 187 0.47 -1.18 15.54
C ARG A 187 -0.83 -1.97 15.64
N TYR A 188 -1.93 -1.40 15.16
CA TYR A 188 -3.23 -2.07 15.15
C TYR A 188 -3.24 -3.29 14.22
N TRP A 189 -2.65 -3.14 13.02
CA TRP A 189 -2.63 -4.22 12.03
C TRP A 189 -1.50 -5.22 12.23
N LEU A 190 -0.39 -4.85 12.88
CA LEU A 190 0.76 -5.74 13.10
C LEU A 190 0.38 -7.16 13.60
N PRO A 191 -0.48 -7.35 14.63
CA PRO A 191 -0.89 -8.68 15.08
C PRO A 191 -1.95 -9.36 14.19
N HIS A 192 -2.61 -8.63 13.29
CA HIS A 192 -3.72 -9.11 12.46
C HIS A 192 -3.35 -9.26 10.97
N ARG A 193 -2.12 -8.90 10.58
CA ARG A 193 -1.70 -8.83 9.18
C ARG A 193 -1.72 -10.20 8.54
N LYS A 194 -2.47 -10.33 7.44
CA LYS A 194 -2.61 -11.55 6.64
C LYS A 194 -1.62 -11.55 5.47
N SER A 195 -1.14 -12.73 5.09
CA SER A 195 -0.39 -12.92 3.83
C SER A 195 -1.33 -12.74 2.63
N ALA A 196 -0.74 -12.41 1.48
CA ALA A 196 -1.47 -12.32 0.21
C ALA A 196 -2.06 -13.68 -0.23
N VAL A 197 -1.51 -14.79 0.26
CA VAL A 197 -1.96 -16.15 -0.10
C VAL A 197 -2.79 -16.75 1.03
N GLU A 198 -4.07 -17.01 0.77
CA GLU A 198 -4.87 -17.84 1.67
C GLU A 198 -4.39 -19.29 1.61
N THR A 199 -3.98 -19.84 2.75
CA THR A 199 -3.68 -21.27 2.84
C THR A 199 -4.98 -22.05 2.62
N VAL A 200 -5.06 -22.78 1.51
CA VAL A 200 -6.17 -23.71 1.23
C VAL A 200 -6.25 -24.72 2.36
N GLN A 201 -7.22 -24.56 3.26
CA GLN A 201 -7.58 -25.61 4.20
C GLN A 201 -8.31 -26.69 3.42
N ARG A 202 -7.82 -27.93 3.47
CA ARG A 202 -8.51 -29.06 2.86
C ARG A 202 -9.78 -29.33 3.68
N ASP A 203 -10.94 -29.28 3.03
CA ASP A 203 -12.23 -29.62 3.64
C ASP A 203 -12.34 -31.09 4.10
N GLY A 204 -11.38 -31.93 3.70
CA GLY A 204 -11.35 -33.35 4.01
C GLY A 204 -10.12 -33.79 4.82
N PRO A 205 -10.23 -34.87 5.62
CA PRO A 205 -9.10 -35.44 6.33
C PRO A 205 -7.97 -35.78 5.37
N LYS A 206 -6.73 -35.54 5.81
CA LYS A 206 -5.53 -35.86 5.03
C LYS A 206 -5.47 -37.38 4.80
N ILE A 207 -5.79 -37.80 3.58
CA ILE A 207 -5.68 -39.22 3.18
C ILE A 207 -4.20 -39.61 3.23
N GLY A 208 -3.87 -40.52 4.14
CA GLY A 208 -2.54 -41.08 4.27
C GLY A 208 -2.19 -41.94 3.07
N ARG A 209 -0.90 -41.95 2.70
CA ARG A 209 -0.38 -42.75 1.56
C ARG A 209 -0.77 -44.25 1.64
N ASN A 210 -1.01 -44.77 2.84
CA ASN A 210 -1.39 -46.17 3.08
C ASN A 210 -2.88 -46.41 3.36
N ASP A 211 -3.71 -45.36 3.40
CA ASP A 211 -5.14 -45.46 3.70
C ASP A 211 -5.92 -46.00 2.49
N ASP A 212 -7.16 -46.42 2.72
CA ASP A 212 -8.05 -46.89 1.66
C ASP A 212 -8.38 -45.75 0.68
N CYS A 213 -8.32 -46.07 -0.62
CA CYS A 213 -8.50 -45.08 -1.66
C CYS A 213 -9.98 -44.66 -1.77
N PRO A 214 -10.31 -43.36 -1.75
CA PRO A 214 -11.69 -42.86 -1.71
C PRO A 214 -12.49 -43.13 -3.00
N CYS A 215 -11.82 -43.56 -4.09
CA CYS A 215 -12.49 -43.91 -5.35
C CYS A 215 -13.23 -45.26 -5.33
N GLY A 216 -13.24 -45.97 -4.19
CA GLY A 216 -13.95 -47.25 -4.03
C GLY A 216 -13.24 -48.45 -4.66
N SER A 217 -11.96 -48.32 -5.02
CA SER A 217 -11.20 -49.39 -5.69
C SER A 217 -10.77 -50.55 -4.78
N GLY A 218 -10.93 -50.40 -3.45
CA GLY A 218 -10.44 -51.36 -2.45
C GLY A 218 -8.91 -51.45 -2.33
N LYS A 219 -8.17 -50.52 -2.97
CA LYS A 219 -6.69 -50.46 -2.91
C LYS A 219 -6.23 -49.34 -1.97
N LYS A 220 -5.01 -49.45 -1.44
CA LYS A 220 -4.33 -48.34 -0.74
C LYS A 220 -4.12 -47.15 -1.67
N TYR A 221 -4.23 -45.92 -1.17
CA TYR A 221 -4.14 -44.67 -1.95
C TYR A 221 -2.91 -44.62 -2.87
N LYS A 222 -1.72 -44.98 -2.36
CA LYS A 222 -0.46 -45.03 -3.14
C LYS A 222 -0.42 -46.04 -4.29
N LYS A 223 -1.34 -47.00 -4.31
CA LYS A 223 -1.45 -48.03 -5.36
C LYS A 223 -2.66 -47.78 -6.27
N CYS A 224 -3.29 -46.60 -6.16
CA CYS A 224 -4.47 -46.22 -6.91
C CYS A 224 -4.39 -44.73 -7.29
N CYS A 225 -5.27 -43.86 -6.78
CA CYS A 225 -5.32 -42.45 -7.17
C CYS A 225 -4.04 -41.65 -6.84
N GLY A 226 -3.18 -42.14 -5.94
CA GLY A 226 -1.87 -41.55 -5.64
C GLY A 226 -0.69 -42.30 -6.25
N ALA A 227 -0.89 -43.10 -7.31
CA ALA A 227 0.15 -43.91 -7.94
C ALA A 227 0.91 -43.19 -9.08
N GLU A 228 0.41 -42.07 -9.59
CA GLU A 228 1.04 -41.29 -10.68
C GLU A 228 1.68 -39.98 -10.19
N SER A 229 2.07 -39.92 -8.92
CA SER A 229 2.69 -38.74 -8.31
C SER A 229 4.18 -38.92 -7.98
N ASP A 230 4.84 -39.94 -8.56
CA ASP A 230 6.29 -40.17 -8.43
C ASP A 230 7.03 -39.70 -9.70
#